data_AF-A0A2P4XIS2-F1
#
_entry.id   AF-A0A2P4XIS2-F1
#
_cell.length_a   1.000
_cell.length_b   1.000
_cell.length_c   1.000
_cell.angle_alpha   90.00
_cell.angle_beta   90.00
_cell.angle_gamma   90.00
#
_symmetry.space_group_name_H-M   'P 1'
#
loop_
_entity.id
_entity.type
_entity.pdbx_description
1 polymer ?
#
loop_
_entity_poly.entity_id
_entity_poly.type
_entity_poly.pdbx_seq_one_letter_code
_entity_poly.pdbx_strand_id
1 'polypeptide(L)'
;MSRQIQRREVIEFIVVGKGCVTTNGNTNSSNLSEYVFNNARVFSSNASMNGTAYLGRPWYPYARVVFQNSELGDVINPLGWQQWNKDNNTANVYFKEFNNRGPGAATDERVSFSGQLDAPVKITDILGDNYTSEWWVDTTFLYFKLVFNNRGPGAATDERVSFSGQLDAPVKITDILGDNYTSEWWVDTTFL
;
A
#
# COMPACT_ATOMS: atom_id res chain seq x y z
N MET A 1 22.02 20.63 -6.74
CA MET A 1 22.03 19.21 -6.28
C MET A 1 20.77 18.55 -6.85
N SER A 2 20.88 17.68 -7.85
CA SER A 2 19.71 17.00 -8.42
C SER A 2 19.54 15.64 -7.76
N ARG A 3 18.51 15.52 -6.92
CA ARG A 3 18.08 14.26 -6.33
C ARG A 3 17.12 13.61 -7.33
N GLN A 4 17.44 12.44 -7.85
CA GLN A 4 16.47 11.62 -8.57
C GLN A 4 16.03 10.49 -7.66
N ILE A 5 14.82 10.61 -7.14
CA ILE A 5 14.05 9.46 -6.66
C ILE A 5 13.50 8.82 -7.95
N GLN A 6 14.06 7.69 -8.38
CA GLN A 6 13.39 6.90 -9.42
C GLN A 6 12.03 6.48 -8.84
N ARG A 7 10.95 6.85 -9.55
CA ARG A 7 9.57 6.74 -9.09
C ARG A 7 9.31 5.34 -8.54
N ARG A 8 8.78 5.32 -7.32
CA ARG A 8 8.14 4.15 -6.68
C ARG A 8 7.15 3.56 -7.68
N GLU A 9 7.28 2.29 -8.02
CA GLU A 9 6.20 1.59 -8.71
C GLU A 9 5.08 1.34 -7.70
N VAL A 10 4.14 2.28 -7.65
CA VAL A 10 2.93 2.24 -6.83
C VAL A 10 1.80 1.81 -7.76
N ILE A 11 1.01 0.83 -7.32
CA ILE A 11 -0.24 0.51 -8.03
C ILE A 11 -1.22 1.65 -7.77
N GLU A 12 -1.68 2.30 -8.83
CA GLU A 12 -2.64 3.40 -8.77
C GLU A 12 -4.04 2.94 -9.21
N PHE A 13 -5.02 3.11 -8.32
CA PHE A 13 -6.44 2.94 -8.58
C PHE A 13 -7.06 4.32 -8.83
N ILE A 14 -7.38 4.61 -10.09
CA ILE A 14 -8.04 5.85 -10.49
C ILE A 14 -9.55 5.64 -10.51
N VAL A 15 -10.25 6.24 -9.55
CA VAL A 15 -11.71 6.15 -9.44
C VAL A 15 -12.35 7.18 -10.37
N VAL A 16 -13.04 6.69 -11.40
CA VAL A 16 -13.71 7.51 -12.42
C VAL A 16 -15.24 7.53 -12.28
N GLY A 17 -15.80 6.75 -11.34
CA GLY A 17 -17.24 6.63 -11.12
C GLY A 17 -17.57 6.07 -9.75
N LYS A 18 -18.83 6.22 -9.33
CA LYS A 18 -19.30 5.74 -8.02
C LYS A 18 -19.27 4.21 -8.01
N GLY A 19 -18.78 3.59 -6.94
CA GLY A 19 -18.72 2.14 -6.89
C GLY A 19 -17.73 1.59 -5.87
N CYS A 20 -17.25 0.37 -6.13
CA CYS A 20 -16.31 -0.35 -5.28
C CYS A 20 -15.03 -0.63 -6.07
N VAL A 21 -13.86 -0.43 -5.45
CA VAL A 21 -12.56 -0.73 -6.07
C VAL A 21 -12.40 -2.23 -6.29
N THR A 22 -12.87 -3.04 -5.33
CA THR A 22 -12.71 -4.50 -5.35
C THR A 22 -14.02 -5.24 -5.19
N THR A 23 -14.07 -6.45 -5.76
CA THR A 23 -15.11 -7.46 -5.50
C THR A 23 -14.49 -8.85 -5.44
N ASN A 24 -14.12 -9.31 -4.25
CA ASN A 24 -13.59 -10.66 -4.07
C ASN A 24 -14.74 -11.69 -4.02
N GLY A 25 -14.59 -12.78 -4.78
CA GLY A 25 -15.62 -13.78 -5.03
C GLY A 25 -15.46 -15.10 -4.28
N ASN A 26 -14.80 -15.09 -3.12
CA ASN A 26 -14.54 -16.31 -2.38
C ASN A 26 -15.82 -16.90 -1.74
N THR A 27 -16.12 -18.16 -2.08
CA THR A 27 -17.38 -18.84 -1.78
C THR A 27 -17.35 -19.71 -0.52
N ASN A 28 -16.18 -20.09 0.00
CA ASN A 28 -16.08 -20.99 1.15
C ASN A 28 -14.81 -20.77 1.99
N SER A 29 -14.85 -21.20 3.26
CA SER A 29 -13.78 -21.00 4.24
C SER A 29 -12.47 -21.71 3.91
N SER A 30 -12.51 -22.78 3.11
CA SER A 30 -11.32 -23.57 2.78
C SER A 30 -10.48 -22.93 1.66
N ASN A 31 -11.04 -21.99 0.92
CA ASN A 31 -10.33 -21.24 -0.09
C ASN A 31 -9.57 -20.08 0.57
N LEU A 32 -8.24 -20.12 0.48
CA LEU A 32 -7.34 -19.12 1.05
C LEU A 32 -7.13 -17.90 0.14
N SER A 33 -7.82 -17.83 -1.01
CA SER A 33 -7.71 -16.70 -1.93
C SER A 33 -8.06 -15.37 -1.26
N GLU A 34 -7.12 -14.43 -1.38
CA GLU A 34 -7.16 -13.11 -0.75
C GLU A 34 -6.51 -12.06 -1.66
N TYR A 35 -7.04 -10.84 -1.65
CA TYR A 35 -6.40 -9.71 -2.30
C TYR A 35 -5.65 -8.87 -1.27
N VAL A 36 -4.35 -8.66 -1.45
CA VAL A 36 -3.55 -7.77 -0.60
C VAL A 36 -2.98 -6.66 -1.46
N PHE A 37 -3.47 -5.44 -1.25
CA PHE A 37 -2.94 -4.24 -1.87
C PHE A 37 -1.97 -3.58 -0.90
N ASN A 38 -0.67 -3.76 -1.15
CA ASN A 38 0.41 -3.18 -0.35
C ASN A 38 1.03 -2.00 -1.10
N ASN A 39 1.16 -0.84 -0.44
CA ASN A 39 1.72 0.38 -1.03
C ASN A 39 1.01 0.80 -2.33
N ALA A 40 -0.33 0.74 -2.32
CA ALA A 40 -1.17 1.23 -3.41
C ALA A 40 -1.63 2.68 -3.16
N ARG A 41 -2.18 3.31 -4.19
CA ARG A 41 -2.82 4.62 -4.09
C ARG A 41 -4.21 4.58 -4.71
N VAL A 42 -5.23 4.95 -3.96
CA VAL A 42 -6.61 5.02 -4.44
C VAL A 42 -7.06 6.47 -4.45
N PHE A 43 -7.36 7.03 -5.61
CA PHE A 43 -7.71 8.45 -5.72
C PHE A 43 -8.64 8.76 -6.89
N SER A 44 -9.21 9.96 -6.88
CA SER A 44 -9.83 10.57 -8.06
C SER A 44 -9.26 11.97 -8.23
N SER A 45 -9.12 12.43 -9.48
CA SER A 45 -8.82 13.83 -9.78
C SER A 45 -10.07 14.72 -9.78
N ASN A 46 -11.26 14.13 -9.66
CA ASN A 46 -12.53 14.84 -9.65
C ASN A 46 -13.06 14.97 -8.22
N ALA A 47 -13.03 16.18 -7.66
CA ALA A 47 -13.49 16.45 -6.30
C ALA A 47 -14.99 16.15 -6.07
N SER A 48 -15.83 16.07 -7.12
CA SER A 48 -17.23 15.64 -6.95
C SER A 48 -17.36 14.14 -6.63
N MET A 49 -16.26 13.39 -6.68
CA MET A 49 -16.18 11.98 -6.31
C MET A 49 -15.89 11.76 -4.82
N ASN A 50 -15.64 12.81 -4.04
CA ASN A 50 -15.32 12.69 -2.63
C ASN A 50 -16.40 11.89 -1.87
N GLY A 51 -15.96 10.86 -1.14
CA GLY A 51 -16.82 9.97 -0.37
C GLY A 51 -17.74 9.07 -1.19
N THR A 52 -17.54 8.92 -2.50
CA THR A 52 -18.47 8.19 -3.38
C THR A 52 -18.06 6.75 -3.69
N ALA A 53 -16.81 6.37 -3.40
CA ALA A 53 -16.30 5.02 -3.65
C ALA A 53 -16.03 4.25 -2.37
N TYR A 54 -16.08 2.92 -2.46
CA TYR A 54 -15.73 2.01 -1.37
C TYR A 54 -14.50 1.21 -1.77
N LEU A 55 -13.68 0.82 -0.79
CA LEU A 55 -12.55 -0.10 -0.95
C LEU A 55 -13.01 -1.44 -1.54
N GLY A 56 -14.20 -1.91 -1.17
CA GLY A 56 -14.75 -3.11 -1.76
C GLY A 56 -16.14 -3.48 -1.27
N ARG A 57 -16.67 -4.54 -1.89
CA ARG A 57 -17.87 -5.26 -1.45
C ARG A 57 -17.72 -6.76 -1.67
N PRO A 58 -18.34 -7.62 -0.82
CA PRO A 58 -18.16 -9.06 -0.91
C PRO A 58 -19.04 -9.63 -2.02
N TRP A 59 -18.47 -10.15 -3.10
CA TRP A 59 -19.30 -10.84 -4.10
C TRP A 59 -19.86 -12.15 -3.53
N TYR A 60 -19.11 -12.80 -2.64
CA TYR A 60 -19.53 -13.99 -1.92
C TYR A 60 -19.17 -13.94 -0.41
N PRO A 61 -19.78 -14.79 0.44
CA PRO A 61 -19.74 -14.66 1.90
C PRO A 61 -18.36 -14.77 2.57
N TYR A 62 -17.35 -15.28 1.87
CA TYR A 62 -15.99 -15.47 2.40
C TYR A 62 -14.99 -14.53 1.74
N ALA A 63 -15.44 -13.40 1.18
CA ALA A 63 -14.59 -12.44 0.50
C ALA A 63 -13.44 -11.94 1.40
N ARG A 64 -12.21 -11.93 0.88
CA ARG A 64 -11.00 -11.51 1.62
C ARG A 64 -10.24 -10.42 0.86
N VAL A 65 -10.09 -9.24 1.47
CA VAL A 65 -9.39 -8.09 0.89
C VAL A 65 -8.67 -7.31 1.99
N VAL A 66 -7.42 -6.95 1.75
CA VAL A 66 -6.60 -6.12 2.62
C VAL A 66 -6.03 -4.95 1.83
N PHE A 67 -6.20 -3.74 2.37
CA PHE A 67 -5.42 -2.57 1.95
C PHE A 67 -4.42 -2.24 3.05
N GLN A 68 -3.12 -2.25 2.73
CA GLN A 68 -2.07 -1.98 3.70
C GLN A 68 -1.00 -1.03 3.17
N ASN A 69 -0.42 -0.21 4.06
CA ASN A 69 0.62 0.76 3.75
C ASN A 69 0.26 1.69 2.57
N SER A 70 -1.03 1.87 2.31
CA SER A 70 -1.56 2.48 1.09
C SER A 70 -2.03 3.91 1.35
N GLU A 71 -2.07 4.72 0.30
CA GLU A 71 -2.65 6.06 0.33
C GLU A 71 -4.10 6.02 -0.17
N LEU A 72 -5.04 6.33 0.72
CA LEU A 72 -6.47 6.37 0.44
C LEU A 72 -6.90 7.83 0.34
N GLY A 73 -7.28 8.26 -0.86
CA GLY A 73 -7.81 9.59 -1.14
C GLY A 73 -9.21 9.80 -0.60
N ASP A 74 -9.64 11.06 -0.59
CA ASP A 74 -10.95 11.54 -0.12
C ASP A 74 -12.13 11.00 -0.95
N VAL A 75 -11.85 10.38 -2.09
CA VAL A 75 -12.81 9.59 -2.87
C VAL A 75 -13.42 8.42 -2.09
N ILE A 76 -12.71 7.89 -1.09
CA ILE A 76 -13.18 6.78 -0.26
C ILE A 76 -14.25 7.28 0.72
N ASN A 77 -15.40 6.61 0.70
CA ASN A 77 -16.49 6.79 1.63
C ASN A 77 -16.05 6.45 3.05
N PRO A 78 -16.46 7.20 4.10
CA PRO A 78 -16.10 6.91 5.49
C PRO A 78 -16.47 5.49 5.96
N LEU A 79 -17.55 4.90 5.43
CA LEU A 79 -17.92 3.51 5.71
C LEU A 79 -16.86 2.50 5.22
N GLY A 80 -16.03 2.91 4.25
CA GLY A 80 -14.90 2.18 3.66
C GLY A 80 -15.32 1.01 2.79
N TRP A 81 -16.23 0.16 3.26
CA TRP A 81 -16.66 -1.06 2.62
C TRP A 81 -18.19 -1.07 2.47
N GLN A 82 -18.67 -1.75 1.44
CA GLN A 82 -20.11 -1.82 1.15
C GLN A 82 -20.61 -3.26 1.24
N GLN A 83 -21.80 -3.46 1.79
CA GLN A 83 -22.51 -4.73 1.63
C GLN A 83 -22.91 -4.93 0.16
N TRP A 84 -22.94 -6.18 -0.31
CA TRP A 84 -23.38 -6.46 -1.69
C TRP A 84 -24.86 -6.15 -1.91
N ASN A 85 -25.70 -6.62 -0.99
CA ASN A 85 -27.13 -6.36 -0.90
C ASN A 85 -27.58 -6.61 0.56
N LYS A 86 -28.86 -6.36 0.86
CA LYS A 86 -29.42 -6.50 2.22
C LYS A 86 -29.36 -7.93 2.78
N ASP A 87 -29.28 -8.93 1.92
CA ASP A 87 -29.32 -10.35 2.30
C ASP A 87 -27.93 -10.99 2.34
N ASN A 88 -26.86 -10.23 2.05
CA ASN A 88 -25.51 -10.76 1.97
C ASN A 88 -24.95 -11.03 3.37
N ASN A 89 -24.55 -12.28 3.61
CA ASN A 89 -23.91 -12.67 4.86
C ASN A 89 -22.48 -12.12 4.92
N THR A 90 -22.26 -11.16 5.82
CA THR A 90 -20.95 -10.53 6.06
C THR A 90 -20.19 -11.13 7.25
N ALA A 91 -20.74 -12.14 7.93
CA ALA A 91 -20.15 -12.71 9.15
C ALA A 91 -18.78 -13.35 8.92
N ASN A 92 -18.49 -13.81 7.69
CA ASN A 92 -17.22 -14.46 7.33
C ASN A 92 -16.37 -13.63 6.37
N VAL A 93 -16.74 -12.36 6.13
CA VAL A 93 -15.96 -11.47 5.28
C VAL A 93 -14.71 -11.04 6.02
N TYR A 94 -13.56 -11.09 5.34
CA TYR A 94 -12.27 -10.67 5.85
C TYR A 94 -11.81 -9.40 5.14
N PHE A 95 -12.38 -8.26 5.53
CA PHE A 95 -11.97 -6.94 5.04
C PHE A 95 -11.16 -6.23 6.09
N LYS A 96 -9.88 -5.97 5.77
CA LYS A 96 -8.94 -5.39 6.72
C LYS A 96 -8.14 -4.23 6.14
N GLU A 97 -7.74 -3.33 7.02
CA GLU A 97 -6.84 -2.21 6.70
C GLU A 97 -5.64 -2.23 7.66
N PHE A 98 -4.47 -1.78 7.19
CA PHE A 98 -3.27 -1.65 8.03
C PHE A 98 -2.41 -0.46 7.60
N ASN A 99 -2.12 0.46 8.52
CA ASN A 99 -1.17 1.56 8.28
C ASN A 99 -1.43 2.35 6.97
N ASN A 100 -2.71 2.52 6.63
CA ASN A 100 -3.13 3.35 5.51
C ASN A 100 -3.07 4.83 5.91
N ARG A 101 -2.84 5.70 4.93
CA ARG A 101 -2.71 7.15 5.13
C ARG A 101 -3.52 7.92 4.09
N GLY A 102 -3.65 9.22 4.27
CA GLY A 102 -4.41 10.09 3.38
C GLY A 102 -5.83 10.37 3.86
N PRO A 103 -6.54 11.29 3.20
CA PRO A 103 -7.81 11.82 3.70
C PRO A 103 -8.97 10.81 3.74
N GLY A 104 -8.90 9.70 2.99
CA GLY A 104 -9.88 8.60 3.05
C GLY A 104 -9.51 7.46 3.99
N ALA A 105 -8.39 7.57 4.72
CA ALA A 105 -7.87 6.50 5.57
C ALA A 105 -8.40 6.52 7.01
N ALA A 106 -9.24 7.48 7.38
CA ALA A 106 -9.91 7.48 8.69
C ALA A 106 -10.84 6.25 8.81
N THR A 107 -10.81 5.57 9.96
CA THR A 107 -11.46 4.26 10.16
C THR A 107 -12.57 4.24 11.20
N ASP A 108 -12.84 5.38 11.83
CA ASP A 108 -13.82 5.58 12.90
C ASP A 108 -15.28 5.34 12.47
N GLU A 109 -15.58 5.53 11.19
CA GLU A 109 -16.92 5.29 10.61
C GLU A 109 -17.05 3.96 9.85
N ARG A 110 -16.00 3.13 9.85
CA ARG A 110 -15.99 1.90 9.04
C ARG A 110 -17.11 0.96 9.44
N VAL A 111 -17.66 0.26 8.44
CA VAL A 111 -18.67 -0.77 8.68
C VAL A 111 -18.17 -1.82 9.67
N SER A 112 -19.06 -2.29 10.53
CA SER A 112 -18.74 -3.18 11.66
C SER A 112 -18.19 -4.56 11.26
N PHE A 113 -18.37 -4.98 10.01
CA PHE A 113 -17.83 -6.25 9.49
C PHE A 113 -16.43 -6.12 8.88
N SER A 114 -15.83 -4.92 8.93
CA SER A 114 -14.42 -4.69 8.60
C SER A 114 -13.59 -4.51 9.87
N GLY A 115 -12.26 -4.44 9.76
CA GLY A 115 -11.41 -4.13 10.91
C GLY A 115 -9.99 -3.74 10.57
N GLN A 116 -9.19 -3.42 11.58
CA GLN A 116 -7.76 -3.16 11.42
C GLN A 116 -6.94 -4.41 11.71
N LEU A 117 -5.76 -4.51 11.10
CA LEU A 117 -4.72 -5.46 11.51
C LEU A 117 -3.76 -4.80 12.51
N ASP A 118 -3.06 -5.62 13.30
CA ASP A 118 -1.97 -5.16 14.18
C ASP A 118 -0.60 -5.19 13.47
N ALA A 119 -0.50 -5.94 12.38
CA ALA A 119 0.70 -6.09 11.56
C ALA A 119 0.33 -6.26 10.08
N PRO A 120 1.21 -5.92 9.12
CA PRO A 120 0.92 -6.13 7.70
C PRO A 120 0.88 -7.62 7.37
N VAL A 121 0.06 -8.00 6.39
CA VAL A 121 0.15 -9.32 5.77
C VAL A 121 1.47 -9.42 5.04
N LYS A 122 2.22 -10.50 5.27
CA LYS A 122 3.51 -10.71 4.60
C LYS A 122 3.28 -11.29 3.22
N ILE A 123 4.12 -10.91 2.27
CA ILE A 123 4.07 -11.47 0.91
C ILE A 123 4.30 -12.99 0.92
N THR A 124 5.08 -13.51 1.86
CA THR A 124 5.30 -14.96 2.08
C THR A 124 4.03 -15.70 2.48
N ASP A 125 3.10 -15.04 3.19
CA ASP A 125 1.82 -15.64 3.57
C ASP A 125 0.90 -15.84 2.35
N ILE A 126 1.14 -15.08 1.27
CA ILE A 126 0.34 -15.10 0.03
C ILE A 126 1.01 -15.93 -1.06
N LEU A 127 2.32 -15.75 -1.27
CA LEU A 127 3.06 -16.33 -2.39
C LEU A 127 3.97 -17.51 -1.98
N GLY A 128 4.06 -17.80 -0.68
CA GLY A 128 4.95 -18.81 -0.11
C GLY A 128 6.38 -18.30 0.13
N ASP A 129 7.11 -18.99 1.01
CA ASP A 129 8.45 -18.57 1.45
C ASP A 129 9.49 -18.47 0.32
N ASN A 130 9.31 -19.24 -0.76
CA ASN A 130 10.27 -19.31 -1.88
C ASN A 130 9.88 -18.45 -3.08
N TYR A 131 8.91 -17.55 -2.95
CA TYR A 131 8.36 -16.81 -4.09
C TYR A 131 9.41 -16.04 -4.91
N THR A 132 10.49 -15.56 -4.29
CA THR A 132 11.59 -14.87 -4.99
C THR A 132 12.41 -15.78 -5.93
N SER A 133 12.31 -17.09 -5.76
CA SER A 133 12.97 -18.09 -6.62
C SER A 133 12.05 -18.67 -7.68
N GLU A 134 10.77 -18.29 -7.65
CA GLU A 134 9.77 -18.77 -8.59
C GLU A 134 9.89 -18.05 -9.94
N TRP A 135 9.84 -18.81 -11.04
CA TRP A 135 10.04 -18.28 -12.40
C TRP A 135 8.97 -17.27 -12.84
N TRP A 136 7.80 -17.28 -12.19
CA TRP A 136 6.67 -16.40 -12.47
C TRP A 136 6.73 -15.08 -11.68
N VAL A 137 7.71 -14.92 -10.79
CA VAL A 137 7.95 -13.68 -10.04
C VAL A 137 9.12 -12.92 -10.67
N ASP A 138 8.82 -11.76 -11.26
CA ASP A 138 9.87 -10.82 -11.64
C ASP A 138 10.33 -10.05 -10.40
N THR A 139 11.45 -10.51 -9.84
CA THR A 139 12.03 -9.91 -8.62
C THR A 139 12.54 -8.49 -8.83
N THR A 140 12.70 -8.02 -10.08
CA THR A 140 13.12 -6.65 -10.39
C THR A 140 12.15 -5.60 -9.81
N PHE A 141 10.87 -5.96 -9.69
CA PHE A 141 9.82 -5.08 -9.20
C PHE A 141 9.51 -5.25 -7.70
N LEU A 142 10.20 -6.15 -7.00
CA LEU A 142 10.02 -6.37 -5.56
C LEU A 142 10.86 -5.44 -4.68
N TYR A 143 11.92 -4.86 -5.24
CA TYR A 143 12.88 -4.06 -4.51
C TYR A 143 12.78 -2.60 -4.90
N PHE A 144 12.81 -1.72 -3.91
CA PHE A 144 13.12 -0.32 -4.18
C PHE A 144 14.63 -0.16 -4.30
N LYS A 145 15.06 0.79 -5.13
CA LYS A 145 16.46 1.24 -5.19
C LYS A 145 16.51 2.72 -4.85
N LEU A 146 17.12 3.05 -3.70
CA LEU A 146 17.47 4.42 -3.35
C LEU A 146 18.90 4.69 -3.83
N VAL A 147 19.09 5.78 -4.58
CA VAL A 147 20.41 6.23 -5.02
C VAL A 147 20.64 7.62 -4.47
N PHE A 148 21.66 7.76 -3.61
CA PHE A 148 22.12 9.06 -3.12
C PHE A 148 23.36 9.47 -3.92
N ASN A 149 23.33 10.67 -4.49
CA ASN A 149 24.49 11.29 -5.12
C ASN A 149 25.15 12.22 -4.11
N ASN A 150 26.33 11.87 -3.63
CA ASN A 150 27.06 12.71 -2.68
C ASN A 150 27.82 13.79 -3.45
N ARG A 151 27.22 14.98 -3.63
CA ARG A 151 27.87 16.12 -4.28
C ARG A 151 28.26 17.16 -3.24
N GLY A 152 29.32 16.87 -2.49
CA GLY A 152 30.01 17.87 -1.68
C GLY A 152 30.82 18.86 -2.53
N PRO A 153 31.04 20.11 -2.09
CA PRO A 153 31.97 21.01 -2.76
C PRO A 153 33.41 20.48 -2.59
N GLY A 154 34.03 20.03 -3.69
CA GLY A 154 35.44 19.58 -3.72
C GLY A 154 35.68 18.07 -3.84
N ALA A 155 34.64 17.23 -3.96
CA ALA A 155 34.82 15.78 -4.15
C ALA A 155 35.30 15.46 -5.58
N ALA A 156 36.38 14.69 -5.70
CA ALA A 156 37.06 14.38 -6.95
C ALA A 156 36.41 13.25 -7.78
N THR A 157 35.43 12.53 -7.23
CA THR A 157 34.75 11.41 -7.91
C THR A 157 33.27 11.32 -7.49
N ASP A 158 32.41 10.94 -8.44
CA ASP A 158 30.98 10.67 -8.23
C ASP A 158 30.82 9.35 -7.45
N GLU A 159 30.91 9.40 -6.11
CA GLU A 159 30.57 8.24 -5.28
C GLU A 159 29.05 8.12 -5.19
N ARG A 160 28.51 7.10 -5.86
CA ARG A 160 27.09 6.73 -5.81
C ARG A 160 26.87 5.72 -4.70
N VAL A 161 26.16 6.12 -3.65
CA VAL A 161 25.70 5.18 -2.62
C VAL A 161 24.32 4.70 -3.01
N SER A 162 24.18 3.39 -3.25
CA SER A 162 22.91 2.76 -3.62
C SER A 162 22.46 1.84 -2.51
N PHE A 163 21.21 1.99 -2.06
CA PHE A 163 20.57 1.06 -1.13
C PHE A 163 19.42 0.36 -1.83
N SER A 164 19.27 -0.93 -1.58
CA SER A 164 18.13 -1.73 -2.03
C SER A 164 17.56 -2.50 -0.85
N GLY A 165 16.23 -2.55 -0.76
CA GLY A 165 15.52 -3.25 0.29
C GLY A 165 14.20 -3.83 -0.23
N GLN A 166 13.74 -4.89 0.42
CA GLN A 166 12.48 -5.56 0.10
C GLN A 166 11.31 -4.70 0.60
N LEU A 167 10.22 -4.60 -0.18
CA LEU A 167 9.03 -3.80 0.11
C LEU A 167 8.09 -4.47 1.14
N ASP A 168 8.63 -4.94 2.26
CA ASP A 168 7.85 -5.68 3.27
C ASP A 168 7.14 -4.71 4.23
N ALA A 169 7.66 -3.48 4.33
CA ALA A 169 7.14 -2.40 5.16
C ALA A 169 7.66 -1.03 4.64
N PRO A 170 7.03 0.09 5.05
CA PRO A 170 7.64 1.41 4.89
C PRO A 170 8.99 1.44 5.61
N VAL A 171 10.09 1.56 4.87
CA VAL A 171 11.43 1.68 5.44
C VAL A 171 11.65 3.13 5.85
N LYS A 172 11.92 3.38 7.14
CA LYS A 172 12.31 4.73 7.56
C LYS A 172 13.71 5.02 7.05
N ILE A 173 13.95 6.24 6.60
CA ILE A 173 15.27 6.62 6.10
C ILE A 173 16.36 6.50 7.17
N THR A 174 15.99 6.63 8.45
CA THR A 174 16.85 6.42 9.62
C THR A 174 17.29 4.97 9.77
N ASP A 175 16.46 4.01 9.36
CA ASP A 175 16.82 2.58 9.39
C ASP A 175 17.89 2.26 8.32
N ILE A 176 18.00 3.09 7.29
CA ILE A 176 18.95 2.94 6.17
C ILE A 176 20.24 3.71 6.43
N LEU A 177 20.14 4.89 7.03
CA LEU A 177 21.25 5.87 7.12
C LEU A 177 21.75 6.07 8.56
N GLY A 178 21.14 5.38 9.53
CA GLY A 178 21.43 5.52 10.95
C GLY A 178 20.82 6.79 11.56
N ASP A 179 20.72 6.80 12.89
CA ASP A 179 20.09 7.88 13.67
C ASP A 179 20.80 9.25 13.51
N ASN A 180 22.05 9.25 13.01
CA ASN A 180 22.88 10.45 12.86
C ASN A 180 22.70 11.19 11.52
N TYR A 181 21.80 10.74 10.63
CA TYR A 181 21.64 11.30 9.27
C TYR A 181 21.19 12.78 9.24
N THR A 182 20.66 13.30 10.34
CA THR A 182 20.31 14.74 10.47
C THR A 182 21.52 15.66 10.69
N SER A 183 22.69 15.10 10.97
CA SER A 183 23.93 15.86 11.21
C SER A 183 24.78 16.09 9.96
N GLU A 184 24.41 15.48 8.83
CA GLU A 184 25.16 15.58 7.57
C GLU A 184 24.56 16.66 6.65
N TRP A 185 25.31 17.74 6.42
CA TRP A 185 24.89 18.96 5.72
C TRP A 185 24.49 18.79 4.24
N TRP A 186 24.67 17.59 3.66
CA TRP A 186 24.29 17.26 2.29
C TRP A 186 22.96 16.49 2.22
N VAL A 187 22.24 16.38 3.33
CA VAL A 187 20.94 15.72 3.44
C VAL A 187 19.81 16.76 3.43
N ASP A 188 18.88 16.64 2.49
CA ASP A 188 17.68 17.46 2.41
C ASP A 188 16.51 16.64 2.96
N THR A 189 16.01 17.05 4.13
CA THR A 189 14.92 16.41 4.84
C THR A 189 13.54 16.91 4.40
N THR A 190 13.44 17.83 3.43
CA THR A 190 12.15 18.40 2.99
C THR A 190 11.31 17.51 2.07
N PHE A 191 11.82 16.32 1.72
CA PHE A 191 11.13 15.32 0.90
C PHE A 191 10.80 14.01 1.67
N LEU A 192 10.87 14.04 3.01
CA LEU A 192 10.48 12.95 3.89
C LEU A 192 8.99 13.02 4.23
#